data_AF-A0A8S2MHS8-F1
#
_entry.id   AF-A0A8S2MHS8-F1
#
_cell.length_a   1.000
_cell.length_b   1.000
_cell.length_c   1.000
_cell.angle_alpha   90.00
_cell.angle_beta   90.00
_cell.angle_gamma   90.00
#
_symmetry.space_group_name_H-M   'P 1'
#
loop_
_entity.id
_entity.type
_entity.pdbx_description
1 polymer ?
#
loop_
_entity_poly.entity_id
_entity_poly.type
_entity_poly.pdbx_seq_one_letter_code
_entity_poly.pdbx_strand_id
1 'polypeptide(L)'
;MATKKRNKAFMGMPAPLGYVPGLGRGATGFTTRSDIGPARETGDISDERHAPPTKRRDDDDDDDTDLNDSNFDEEFGYGGSLFKNGPYEKDDEEADEIYESIDKRMDEKRKERRERRFQEEIEKYRQERPKIQQQFSDLKRKLADVTAEEWMSMPEVGDVRNKRQRNP
;
A
#
# COMPACT_ATOMS: atom_id res chain seq x y z
N MET A 1 -25.42 28.06 11.25
CA MET A 1 -25.17 27.27 12.47
C MET A 1 -24.51 25.96 12.07
N ALA A 2 -23.20 25.84 12.26
CA ALA A 2 -22.45 24.63 11.92
C ALA A 2 -22.77 23.52 12.94
N THR A 3 -23.21 22.36 12.46
CA THR A 3 -23.41 21.18 13.30
C THR A 3 -22.04 20.66 13.75
N LYS A 4 -21.72 20.83 15.03
CA LYS A 4 -20.49 20.31 15.64
C LYS A 4 -20.52 18.78 15.56
N LYS A 5 -19.85 18.20 14.54
CA LYS A 5 -19.60 16.75 14.47
C LYS A 5 -18.92 16.36 15.77
N ARG A 6 -19.60 15.56 16.60
CA ARG A 6 -18.99 14.98 17.80
C ARG A 6 -17.89 14.05 17.33
N ASN A 7 -16.64 14.42 17.54
CA ASN A 7 -15.51 13.50 17.33
C ASN A 7 -15.83 12.22 18.11
N LYS A 8 -15.74 11.08 17.42
CA LYS A 8 -16.01 9.79 18.06
C LYS A 8 -15.03 9.63 19.22
N ALA A 9 -15.50 9.23 20.40
CA ALA A 9 -14.71 9.25 21.63
C ALA A 9 -13.39 8.45 21.53
N PHE A 10 -13.32 7.47 20.63
CA PHE A 10 -12.13 6.66 20.41
C PHE A 10 -11.08 7.31 19.47
N MET A 11 -11.46 8.28 18.64
CA MET A 11 -10.52 8.94 17.72
C MET A 11 -9.61 9.88 18.53
N GLY A 12 -8.35 9.49 18.73
CA GLY A 12 -7.36 10.24 19.50
C GLY A 12 -7.04 9.66 20.88
N MET A 13 -7.70 8.58 21.30
CA MET A 13 -7.25 7.79 22.46
C MET A 13 -6.13 6.83 22.02
N PRO A 14 -5.07 6.64 22.83
CA PRO A 14 -4.09 5.60 22.56
C PRO A 14 -4.76 4.23 22.61
N ALA A 15 -4.20 3.26 21.89
CA ALA A 15 -4.67 1.88 21.96
C ALA A 15 -4.66 1.40 23.42
N PRO A 16 -5.71 0.69 23.88
CA PRO A 16 -5.74 0.15 25.24
C PRO A 16 -4.56 -0.77 25.51
N LEU A 17 -4.03 -0.73 26.74
CA LEU A 17 -2.88 -1.54 27.14
C LEU A 17 -3.21 -3.04 27.01
N GLY A 18 -2.39 -3.78 26.27
CA GLY A 18 -2.60 -5.22 26.03
C GLY A 18 -3.65 -5.56 24.96
N TYR A 19 -4.19 -4.57 24.23
CA TYR A 19 -5.07 -4.83 23.10
C TYR A 19 -4.32 -5.50 21.95
N VAL A 20 -4.80 -6.67 21.52
CA VAL A 20 -4.34 -7.35 20.31
C VAL A 20 -5.40 -7.14 19.22
N PRO A 21 -5.04 -6.55 18.06
CA PRO A 21 -6.00 -6.29 16.98
C PRO A 21 -6.65 -7.58 16.50
N GLY A 22 -7.95 -7.54 16.22
CA GLY A 22 -8.75 -8.72 15.83
C GLY A 22 -9.17 -9.59 17.02
N LEU A 23 -8.21 -9.96 17.89
CA LEU A 23 -8.46 -10.86 19.02
C LEU A 23 -9.41 -10.26 20.07
N GLY A 24 -9.20 -8.99 20.46
CA GLY A 24 -10.07 -8.31 21.44
C GLY A 24 -11.51 -8.06 20.96
N ARG A 25 -11.78 -8.24 19.66
CA ARG A 25 -13.13 -8.21 19.05
C ARG A 25 -13.76 -9.60 18.96
N GLY A 26 -13.03 -10.67 19.32
CA GLY A 26 -13.44 -12.05 19.07
C GLY A 26 -13.36 -12.43 17.58
N ALA A 27 -12.55 -11.73 16.78
CA ALA A 27 -12.37 -12.07 15.38
C ALA A 27 -11.47 -13.30 15.25
N THR A 28 -11.99 -14.35 14.63
CA THR A 28 -11.24 -15.54 14.22
C THR A 28 -11.29 -15.60 12.70
N GLY A 29 -10.16 -15.85 12.04
CA GLY A 29 -10.13 -16.09 10.60
C GLY A 29 -10.98 -17.30 10.24
N PHE A 30 -11.69 -17.25 9.13
CA PHE A 30 -12.36 -18.44 8.61
C PHE A 30 -11.28 -19.42 8.14
N THR A 31 -11.29 -20.66 8.63
CA THR A 31 -10.37 -21.70 8.18
C THR A 31 -10.61 -21.96 6.70
N THR A 32 -9.68 -21.55 5.84
CA THR A 32 -9.75 -21.84 4.41
C THR A 32 -9.09 -23.18 4.11
N ARG A 33 -9.26 -23.71 2.89
CA ARG A 33 -8.65 -24.99 2.47
C ARG A 33 -7.12 -25.00 2.62
N SER A 34 -6.47 -23.84 2.61
CA SER A 34 -5.03 -23.68 2.81
C SER A 34 -4.60 -23.79 4.28
N ASP A 35 -5.49 -23.50 5.25
CA ASP A 35 -5.20 -23.64 6.70
C ASP A 35 -5.34 -25.08 7.19
N ILE A 36 -6.08 -25.91 6.46
CA ILE A 36 -6.34 -27.30 6.80
C ILE A 36 -5.24 -28.14 6.15
N GLY A 37 -4.04 -28.13 6.75
CA GLY A 37 -3.03 -29.18 6.56
C GLY A 37 -3.56 -30.55 7.02
N PRO A 38 -2.77 -31.66 6.95
CA PRO A 38 -3.28 -32.99 7.28
C PRO A 38 -3.78 -33.05 8.74
N ALA A 39 -5.11 -33.03 8.85
CA ALA A 39 -5.95 -33.27 10.03
C ALA A 39 -5.59 -32.52 11.33
N ARG A 40 -6.24 -31.36 11.56
CA ARG A 40 -6.56 -30.95 12.94
C ARG A 40 -7.94 -31.51 13.29
N GLU A 41 -8.03 -32.31 14.36
CA GLU A 41 -9.31 -32.77 14.91
C GLU A 41 -10.16 -31.58 15.33
N THR A 42 -11.42 -31.57 14.90
CA THR A 42 -12.40 -30.48 15.09
C THR A 42 -12.95 -30.39 16.53
N GLY A 43 -12.11 -30.68 17.54
CA GLY A 43 -12.51 -30.76 18.95
C GLY A 43 -11.73 -29.90 19.94
N ASP A 44 -10.60 -29.29 19.54
CA ASP A 44 -9.74 -28.51 20.46
C ASP A 44 -9.97 -27.00 20.31
N ILE A 45 -11.18 -26.56 20.65
CA ILE A 45 -11.42 -25.19 21.10
C ILE A 45 -11.42 -25.20 22.63
N SER A 46 -10.26 -25.48 23.21
CA SER A 46 -10.01 -25.24 24.63
C SER A 46 -10.22 -23.76 24.95
N ASP A 47 -10.88 -23.50 26.07
CA ASP A 47 -11.10 -22.19 26.67
C ASP A 47 -9.81 -21.61 27.28
N GLU A 48 -8.67 -21.87 26.63
CA GLU A 48 -7.33 -21.42 27.03
C GLU A 48 -6.97 -20.10 26.32
N ARG A 49 -8.01 -19.34 25.91
CA ARG A 49 -7.92 -18.02 25.25
C ARG A 49 -7.47 -16.90 26.20
N HIS A 50 -6.95 -17.23 27.38
CA HIS A 50 -6.46 -16.31 28.41
C HIS A 50 -5.03 -16.65 28.88
N ALA A 51 -4.25 -17.36 28.06
CA ALA A 51 -2.80 -17.33 28.26
C ALA A 51 -2.31 -15.88 28.10
N PRO A 52 -1.50 -15.34 29.04
CA PRO A 52 -0.90 -14.02 28.87
C PRO A 52 -0.13 -14.04 27.55
N PRO A 53 -0.19 -12.96 26.74
CA PRO A 53 0.48 -12.94 25.46
C PRO A 53 1.96 -13.23 25.73
N THR A 54 2.43 -14.39 25.27
CA THR A 54 3.86 -14.55 25.02
C THR A 54 4.21 -13.39 24.12
N LYS A 55 5.15 -12.53 24.52
CA LYS A 55 5.70 -11.51 23.63
C LYS A 55 6.15 -12.25 22.38
N ARG A 56 5.31 -12.27 21.34
CA ARG A 56 5.78 -12.48 19.99
C ARG A 56 6.82 -11.39 19.83
N ARG A 57 8.06 -11.78 19.62
CA ARG A 57 9.06 -10.82 19.19
C ARG A 57 8.47 -10.22 17.90
N ASP A 58 8.61 -8.92 17.71
CA ASP A 58 8.33 -8.26 16.42
C ASP A 58 9.33 -8.74 15.33
N ASP A 59 9.76 -10.01 15.39
CA ASP A 59 10.62 -10.74 14.46
C ASP A 59 9.85 -11.85 13.73
N ASP A 60 8.55 -12.02 14.00
CA ASP A 60 7.67 -12.63 13.00
C ASP A 60 7.38 -11.52 11.99
N ASP A 61 8.36 -11.26 11.11
CA ASP A 61 8.13 -10.72 9.77
C ASP A 61 7.17 -11.71 9.08
N ASP A 62 5.88 -11.67 9.45
CA ASP A 62 4.80 -11.86 8.50
C ASP A 62 5.03 -10.76 7.47
N ASP A 63 5.99 -10.99 6.56
CA ASP A 63 6.16 -10.24 5.32
C ASP A 63 4.86 -10.49 4.59
N ASP A 64 3.90 -9.61 4.90
CA ASP A 64 2.47 -9.69 4.65
C ASP A 64 2.33 -9.90 3.15
N THR A 65 2.37 -11.19 2.76
CA THR A 65 2.65 -11.56 1.38
C THR A 65 1.45 -11.02 0.63
N ASP A 66 1.68 -9.99 -0.21
CA ASP A 66 0.60 -9.26 -0.85
C ASP A 66 0.00 -10.16 -1.94
N LEU A 67 -0.89 -11.06 -1.51
CA LEU A 67 -1.61 -12.01 -2.34
C LEU A 67 -2.87 -11.38 -2.94
N ASN A 68 -2.94 -10.05 -2.98
CA ASN A 68 -4.01 -9.35 -3.66
C ASN A 68 -3.84 -9.48 -5.18
N ASP A 69 -4.97 -9.54 -5.90
CA ASP A 69 -5.00 -9.62 -7.37
C ASP A 69 -4.28 -8.42 -8.04
N SER A 70 -4.17 -7.27 -7.36
CA SER A 70 -3.40 -6.13 -7.87
C SER A 70 -1.90 -6.35 -7.94
N ASN A 71 -1.38 -7.27 -7.12
CA ASN A 71 0.02 -7.67 -7.12
C ASN A 71 0.25 -8.91 -8.01
N PHE A 72 -0.80 -9.62 -8.40
CA PHE A 72 -0.69 -10.78 -9.29
C PHE A 72 -0.63 -10.36 -10.77
N ASP A 73 0.39 -10.83 -11.46
CA ASP A 73 0.51 -10.80 -12.92
C ASP A 73 0.44 -12.23 -13.48
N GLU A 74 -0.23 -12.41 -14.63
CA GLU A 74 -0.46 -13.74 -15.21
C GLU A 74 0.84 -14.41 -15.69
N GLU A 75 1.80 -13.63 -16.19
CA GLU A 75 3.06 -14.15 -16.74
C GLU A 75 4.12 -14.31 -15.65
N PHE A 76 4.21 -13.35 -14.72
CA PHE A 76 5.28 -13.30 -13.72
C PHE A 76 4.84 -13.67 -12.30
N GLY A 77 3.55 -13.96 -12.08
CA GLY A 77 3.02 -14.32 -10.77
C GLY A 77 2.87 -13.13 -9.82
N TYR A 78 2.96 -13.36 -8.51
CA TYR A 78 2.89 -12.29 -7.53
C TYR A 78 4.15 -11.42 -7.57
N GLY A 79 3.98 -10.11 -7.61
CA GLY A 79 5.05 -9.14 -7.50
C GLY A 79 5.74 -9.19 -6.14
N GLY A 80 7.03 -8.85 -6.13
CA GLY A 80 7.90 -8.95 -4.96
C GLY A 80 9.03 -9.95 -5.16
N SER A 81 10.12 -9.78 -4.43
CA SER A 81 11.27 -10.69 -4.47
C SER A 81 11.27 -11.58 -3.23
N LEU A 82 11.19 -12.90 -3.43
CA LEU A 82 11.16 -13.89 -2.35
C LEU A 82 12.50 -13.99 -1.59
N PHE A 83 13.62 -13.67 -2.24
CA PHE A 83 14.97 -13.96 -1.71
C PHE A 83 15.59 -12.81 -0.92
N LYS A 84 14.85 -11.71 -0.69
CA LYS A 84 15.39 -10.51 -0.06
C LYS A 84 15.73 -10.68 1.44
N ASN A 85 15.05 -11.58 2.15
CA ASN A 85 15.17 -11.72 3.60
C ASN A 85 16.14 -12.84 4.04
N GLY A 86 16.83 -13.47 3.09
CA GLY A 86 17.88 -14.46 3.40
C GLY A 86 19.17 -13.79 3.91
N PRO A 87 20.09 -14.57 4.51
CA PRO A 87 21.44 -14.07 4.76
C PRO A 87 22.05 -13.63 3.43
N TYR A 88 22.53 -12.38 3.38
CA TYR A 88 23.21 -11.81 2.22
C TYR A 88 24.65 -11.50 2.64
N GLU A 89 25.56 -12.28 2.11
CA GLU A 89 26.97 -12.23 2.43
C GLU A 89 27.77 -11.52 1.33
N LYS A 90 29.06 -11.32 1.56
CA LYS A 90 29.92 -10.57 0.64
C LYS A 90 30.09 -11.29 -0.70
N ASP A 91 30.10 -12.62 -0.70
CA ASP A 91 30.14 -13.43 -1.91
C ASP A 91 28.84 -13.35 -2.72
N ASP A 92 27.68 -13.16 -2.07
CA ASP A 92 26.42 -12.85 -2.77
C ASP A 92 26.49 -11.49 -3.48
N GLU A 93 27.05 -10.46 -2.83
CA GLU A 93 27.27 -9.14 -3.45
C GLU A 93 28.21 -9.21 -4.66
N GLU A 94 29.34 -9.92 -4.52
CA GLU A 94 30.28 -10.14 -5.62
C GLU A 94 29.64 -10.94 -6.77
N ALA A 95 28.80 -11.92 -6.45
CA ALA A 95 28.06 -12.69 -7.45
C ALA A 95 27.06 -11.80 -8.19
N ASP A 96 26.24 -11.02 -7.48
CA ASP A 96 25.27 -10.10 -8.08
C ASP A 96 25.96 -9.08 -8.99
N GLU A 97 27.11 -8.54 -8.60
CA GLU A 97 27.88 -7.60 -9.41
C GLU A 97 28.38 -8.25 -10.72
N ILE A 98 28.83 -9.50 -10.66
CA ILE A 98 29.24 -10.27 -11.85
C ILE A 98 28.04 -10.53 -12.76
N TYR A 99 26.92 -11.03 -12.23
CA TYR A 99 25.72 -11.32 -13.02
C TYR A 99 25.12 -10.05 -13.64
N GLU A 100 25.05 -8.96 -12.89
CA GLU A 100 24.58 -7.67 -13.39
C GLU A 100 25.50 -7.14 -14.51
N SER A 101 26.82 -7.34 -14.40
CA SER A 101 27.77 -6.97 -15.46
C SER A 101 27.56 -7.75 -16.75
N ILE A 102 27.20 -9.03 -16.65
CA ILE A 102 26.88 -9.89 -17.80
C ILE A 102 25.62 -9.39 -18.47
N ASP A 103 24.55 -9.13 -17.72
CA ASP A 103 23.29 -8.63 -18.26
C ASP A 103 23.45 -7.26 -18.92
N LYS A 104 24.18 -6.34 -18.27
CA LYS A 104 24.55 -5.03 -18.84
C LYS A 104 25.25 -5.21 -20.19
N ARG A 105 26.27 -6.06 -20.26
CA ARG A 105 27.02 -6.35 -21.50
C ARG A 105 26.14 -6.97 -22.59
N MET A 106 25.24 -7.86 -22.23
CA MET A 106 24.30 -8.47 -23.18
C MET A 106 23.37 -7.43 -23.80
N ASP A 107 23.00 -6.42 -23.01
CA ASP A 107 22.13 -5.33 -23.43
C ASP A 107 22.82 -4.22 -24.24
N GLU A 108 24.13 -4.02 -24.05
CA GLU A 108 24.93 -2.95 -24.69
C GLU A 108 24.71 -2.84 -26.21
N LYS A 109 24.65 -3.97 -26.92
CA LYS A 109 24.58 -3.99 -28.40
C LYS A 109 23.38 -3.25 -28.98
N ARG A 110 22.29 -3.11 -28.22
CA ARG A 110 21.07 -2.41 -28.66
C ARG A 110 20.63 -1.32 -27.70
N LYS A 111 21.40 -1.09 -26.65
CA LYS A 111 21.08 -0.17 -25.55
C LYS A 111 20.73 1.22 -26.07
N GLU A 112 21.64 1.87 -26.80
CA GLU A 112 21.44 3.24 -27.30
C GLU A 112 20.17 3.38 -28.14
N ARG A 113 19.92 2.45 -29.07
CA ARG A 113 18.73 2.49 -29.92
C ARG A 113 17.45 2.19 -29.14
N ARG A 114 17.49 1.25 -28.20
CA ARG A 114 16.35 0.87 -27.35
C ARG A 114 15.98 2.02 -26.43
N GLU A 115 16.95 2.59 -25.73
CA GLU A 115 16.78 3.71 -24.81
C GLU A 115 16.32 4.97 -25.54
N ARG A 116 16.92 5.31 -26.70
CA ARG A 116 16.47 6.45 -27.50
C ARG A 116 15.01 6.30 -27.93
N ARG A 117 14.63 5.15 -28.46
CA ARG A 117 13.23 4.88 -28.86
C ARG A 117 12.28 4.94 -27.66
N PHE A 118 12.66 4.32 -26.55
CA PHE A 118 11.88 4.33 -25.32
C PHE A 118 11.70 5.75 -24.78
N GLN A 119 12.76 6.56 -24.84
CA GLN A 119 12.73 7.96 -24.43
C GLN A 119 11.80 8.80 -25.33
N GLU A 120 11.95 8.67 -26.65
CA GLU A 120 11.09 9.36 -27.64
C GLU A 120 9.62 8.93 -27.48
N GLU A 121 9.35 7.65 -27.25
CA GLU A 121 8.00 7.11 -27.05
C GLU A 121 7.39 7.59 -25.74
N ILE A 122 8.15 7.56 -24.63
CA ILE A 122 7.70 8.12 -23.35
C ILE A 122 7.44 9.61 -23.46
N GLU A 123 8.31 10.35 -24.13
CA GLU A 123 8.16 11.80 -24.30
C GLU A 123 6.90 12.10 -25.11
N LYS A 124 6.73 11.45 -26.26
CA LYS A 124 5.53 11.56 -27.09
C LYS A 124 4.28 11.16 -26.31
N TYR A 125 4.30 10.05 -25.58
CA TYR A 125 3.19 9.60 -24.75
C TYR A 125 2.85 10.63 -23.66
N ARG A 126 3.85 11.23 -23.00
CA ARG A 126 3.63 12.28 -22.00
C ARG A 126 3.08 13.57 -22.60
N GLN A 127 3.46 13.89 -23.84
CA GLN A 127 2.91 15.03 -24.56
C GLN A 127 1.46 14.78 -25.00
N GLU A 128 1.15 13.59 -25.50
CA GLU A 128 -0.21 13.19 -25.94
C GLU A 128 -1.17 12.97 -24.77
N ARG A 129 -0.67 12.37 -23.67
CA ARG A 129 -1.43 12.01 -22.47
C ARG A 129 -0.68 12.43 -21.21
N PRO A 130 -0.59 13.74 -20.93
CA PRO A 130 0.05 14.21 -19.71
C PRO A 130 -0.69 13.68 -18.48
N LYS A 131 0.05 13.31 -17.42
CA LYS A 131 -0.58 12.85 -16.17
C LYS A 131 -1.46 13.98 -15.61
N ILE A 132 -2.59 13.63 -14.98
CA ILE A 132 -3.55 14.61 -14.42
C ILE A 132 -2.84 15.65 -13.56
N GLN A 133 -1.94 15.21 -12.67
CA GLN A 133 -1.14 16.11 -11.82
C GLN A 133 -0.21 17.07 -12.60
N GLN A 134 0.26 16.68 -13.79
CA GLN A 134 1.09 17.54 -14.65
C GLN A 134 0.25 18.63 -15.32
N GLN A 135 -0.99 18.30 -15.73
CA GLN A 135 -1.94 19.26 -16.31
C GLN A 135 -2.29 20.40 -15.35
N PHE A 136 -2.27 20.13 -14.05
CA PHE A 136 -2.57 21.11 -12.98
C PHE A 136 -1.32 21.60 -12.23
N SER A 137 -0.12 21.31 -12.74
CA SER A 137 1.12 21.66 -12.03
C SER A 137 1.33 23.18 -11.93
N ASP A 138 0.87 23.93 -12.92
CA ASP A 138 0.88 25.39 -12.95
C ASP A 138 -0.14 25.98 -11.97
N LEU A 139 -1.36 25.44 -11.93
CA LEU A 139 -2.39 25.84 -10.96
C LEU A 139 -1.97 25.51 -9.54
N LYS A 140 -1.37 24.34 -9.30
CA LYS A 140 -0.82 23.97 -8.00
C LYS A 140 0.30 24.92 -7.56
N ARG A 141 1.12 25.42 -8.50
CA ARG A 141 2.16 26.39 -8.19
C ARG A 141 1.57 27.76 -7.83
N LYS A 142 0.55 28.22 -8.56
CA LYS A 142 -0.23 29.44 -8.23
C LYS A 142 -0.99 29.31 -6.91
N LEU A 143 -1.43 28.10 -6.54
CA LEU A 143 -2.11 27.86 -5.28
C LEU A 143 -1.21 28.16 -4.06
N ALA A 144 0.11 28.11 -4.23
CA ALA A 144 1.06 28.47 -3.17
C ALA A 144 1.02 29.97 -2.80
N ASP A 145 0.51 30.82 -3.69
CA ASP A 145 0.40 32.27 -3.45
C ASP A 145 -0.80 32.60 -2.54
N VAL A 146 -1.74 31.66 -2.33
CA VAL A 146 -2.93 31.85 -1.49
C VAL A 146 -2.54 31.81 -0.02
N THR A 147 -2.94 32.85 0.72
CA THR A 147 -2.61 33.01 2.14
C THR A 147 -3.44 32.08 3.03
N ALA A 148 -2.93 31.77 4.21
CA ALA A 148 -3.66 30.97 5.20
C ALA A 148 -5.00 31.60 5.61
N GLU A 149 -5.09 32.94 5.62
CA GLU A 149 -6.33 33.65 5.92
C GLU A 149 -7.41 33.40 4.85
N GLU A 150 -7.01 33.47 3.57
CA GLU A 150 -7.90 33.15 2.44
C GLU A 150 -8.38 31.70 2.51
N TRP A 151 -7.49 30.75 2.85
CA TRP A 151 -7.85 29.35 3.08
C TRP A 151 -8.91 29.19 4.17
N MET A 152 -8.80 29.93 5.27
CA MET A 152 -9.77 29.88 6.38
C MET A 152 -11.11 30.55 6.05
N SER A 153 -11.12 31.45 5.06
CA SER A 153 -12.32 32.17 4.61
C SER A 153 -13.13 31.44 3.53
N MET A 154 -12.66 30.28 3.05
CA MET A 154 -13.35 29.53 2.01
C MET A 154 -14.76 29.10 2.47
N PRO A 155 -15.82 29.39 1.67
CA PRO A 155 -17.18 28.99 2.02
C PRO A 155 -17.40 27.50 1.82
N GLU A 156 -18.29 26.92 2.64
CA GLU A 156 -18.75 25.54 2.48
C GLU A 156 -19.69 25.39 1.29
N VAL A 157 -19.75 24.18 0.72
CA VAL A 157 -20.64 23.89 -0.41
C VAL A 157 -22.12 24.00 -0.01
N GLY A 158 -22.81 25.03 -0.52
CA GLY A 158 -24.26 25.18 -0.39
C GLY A 158 -25.05 24.31 -1.38
N ASP A 159 -26.34 24.07 -1.11
CA ASP A 159 -27.24 23.37 -2.05
C ASP A 159 -27.73 24.32 -3.15
N VAL A 160 -26.86 24.62 -4.11
CA VAL A 160 -27.12 25.58 -5.20
C VAL A 160 -28.26 25.13 -6.12
N ARG A 161 -28.59 23.84 -6.13
CA ARG A 161 -29.61 23.24 -7.01
C ARG A 161 -30.87 22.80 -6.26
N ASN A 162 -31.00 23.14 -4.97
CA ASN A 162 -32.07 22.71 -4.06
C ASN A 162 -32.37 21.20 -4.17
N LYS A 163 -31.35 20.38 -4.44
CA LYS A 163 -31.53 18.94 -4.70
C LYS A 163 -32.08 18.24 -3.45
N ARG A 164 -31.66 18.69 -2.27
CA ARG A 164 -32.13 18.16 -0.98
C ARG A 164 -33.60 18.47 -0.70
N GLN A 165 -34.15 19.54 -1.28
CA GLN A 165 -35.57 19.86 -1.18
C GLN A 165 -36.40 19.10 -2.23
N ARG A 166 -35.83 18.88 -3.42
CA ARG A 166 -36.52 18.18 -4.52
C ARG A 166 -36.54 16.67 -4.36
N ASN A 167 -35.52 16.11 -3.72
CA ASN A 167 -35.41 14.69 -3.37
C ASN A 167 -35.35 14.56 -1.84
N PRO A 168 -36.51 14.59 -1.15
CA PRO A 168 -36.57 14.35 0.29
C PRO A 168 -36.11 12.93 0.66
#